data_AF-A0A3D2INE9-F1
#
_entry.id   AF-A0A3D2INE9-F1
#
_cell.length_a   1.000
_cell.length_b   1.000
_cell.length_c   1.000
_cell.angle_alpha   90.00
_cell.angle_beta   90.00
_cell.angle_gamma   90.00
#
_symmetry.space_group_name_H-M   'P 1'
#
loop_
_entity.id
_entity.type
_entity.pdbx_description
1 polymer ?
#
loop_
_entity_poly.entity_id
_entity_poly.type
_entity_poly.pdbx_seq_one_letter_code
_entity_poly.pdbx_strand_id
1 'polypeptide(L)'
;MKRTQFRFFSSVQTRISAVVATVLLLVLCANIFAFRQSSETVQQINEVFASNAVIMNLGDTLAAAQASMYDYLSTKGTAPLEDFYRYEQALREQTEELNGRNVGNDLLMLEKNIRFMTHSYLRVAEDAIQARRGRNVEEYKADYARASTLFEYINNYIYTLNSRRFSQNTENYLTLLRNMRVVERMSLMMIIVVCAFALALCIMSVRAMIGPLGALSAAAENVAGGDFSVDVPESQRQDEVGVVTNAFHKMLASIRAYIESQRASLEKEAQMKENELSMEAHLK
;
A
#
# COMPACT_ATOMS: atom_id res chain seq x y z
N MET A 1 11.37 -49.10 22.75
CA MET A 1 10.79 -47.75 22.90
C MET A 1 10.69 -47.13 21.51
N LYS A 2 9.46 -46.90 21.02
CA LYS A 2 9.17 -46.44 19.64
C LYS A 2 9.67 -45.00 19.44
N ARG A 3 10.59 -44.78 18.48
CA ARG A 3 10.94 -43.44 17.99
C ARG A 3 9.91 -43.01 16.94
N THR A 4 8.82 -42.42 17.39
CA THR A 4 7.90 -41.62 16.58
C THR A 4 8.53 -40.23 16.44
N GLN A 5 9.41 -40.04 15.46
CA GLN A 5 9.89 -38.71 15.09
C GLN A 5 9.21 -38.26 13.79
N PHE A 6 8.47 -37.15 13.90
CA PHE A 6 8.15 -36.17 12.85
C PHE A 6 7.94 -36.71 11.41
N ARG A 7 6.77 -37.30 11.15
CA ARG A 7 6.32 -37.70 9.80
C ARG A 7 5.62 -36.57 9.00
N PHE A 8 5.51 -35.36 9.55
CA PHE A 8 4.66 -34.31 8.98
C PHE A 8 5.29 -33.52 7.81
N PHE A 9 6.62 -33.57 7.63
CA PHE A 9 7.35 -32.84 6.57
C PHE A 9 7.69 -33.67 5.32
N SER A 10 7.27 -34.93 5.26
CA SER A 10 7.64 -35.81 4.15
C SER A 10 6.56 -35.94 3.07
N SER A 11 5.34 -35.42 3.24
CA SER A 11 4.31 -35.56 2.20
C SER A 11 4.47 -34.57 1.04
N VAL A 12 4.36 -35.06 -0.19
CA VAL A 12 4.18 -34.32 -1.45
C VAL A 12 3.07 -33.28 -1.31
N GLN A 13 1.92 -33.68 -0.75
CA GLN A 13 0.79 -32.79 -0.55
C GLN A 13 1.14 -31.63 0.38
N THR A 14 1.83 -31.92 1.49
CA THR A 14 2.27 -30.87 2.44
C THR A 14 3.27 -29.91 1.82
N ARG A 15 4.20 -30.39 0.98
CA ARG A 15 5.13 -29.50 0.25
C ARG A 15 4.40 -28.60 -0.74
N ILE A 16 3.44 -29.13 -1.52
CA ILE A 16 2.64 -28.32 -2.46
C ILE A 16 1.83 -27.27 -1.69
N SER A 17 1.11 -27.69 -0.66
CA SER A 17 0.34 -26.78 0.19
C SER A 17 1.21 -25.69 0.83
N ALA A 18 2.43 -26.04 1.27
CA ALA A 18 3.37 -25.08 1.84
C ALA A 18 3.85 -24.05 0.80
N VAL A 19 4.16 -24.48 -0.44
CA VAL A 19 4.57 -23.56 -1.52
C VAL A 19 3.42 -22.64 -1.91
N VAL A 20 2.22 -23.18 -2.10
CA VAL A 20 1.02 -22.38 -2.41
C VAL A 20 0.72 -21.38 -1.29
N ALA A 21 0.75 -21.81 -0.03
CA ALA A 21 0.57 -20.92 1.11
C ALA A 21 1.64 -19.82 1.17
N THR A 22 2.90 -20.16 0.89
CA THR A 22 4.00 -19.18 0.84
C THR A 22 3.79 -18.15 -0.26
N VAL A 23 3.39 -18.57 -1.46
CA VAL A 23 3.10 -17.67 -2.59
C VAL A 23 1.92 -16.75 -2.25
N LEU A 24 0.82 -17.29 -1.70
CA LEU A 24 -0.33 -16.48 -1.30
C LEU A 24 0.04 -15.45 -0.22
N LEU A 25 0.88 -15.84 0.74
CA LEU A 25 1.32 -14.96 1.82
C LEU A 25 2.23 -13.84 1.28
N LEU A 26 3.14 -14.15 0.34
CA LEU A 26 3.97 -13.14 -0.33
C LEU A 26 3.12 -12.13 -1.11
N VAL A 27 2.12 -12.59 -1.87
CA VAL A 27 1.20 -11.72 -2.61
C VAL A 27 0.37 -10.86 -1.67
N LEU A 28 -0.10 -11.42 -0.55
CA LEU A 28 -0.87 -10.69 0.46
C LEU A 28 0.00 -9.59 1.11
N CYS A 29 1.23 -9.92 1.51
CA CYS A 29 2.16 -8.96 2.10
C CYS A 29 2.50 -7.83 1.11
N ALA A 30 2.74 -8.16 -0.17
CA ALA A 30 2.99 -7.16 -1.20
C ALA A 30 1.78 -6.22 -1.40
N ASN A 31 0.56 -6.76 -1.41
CA ASN A 31 -0.66 -5.95 -1.49
C ASN A 31 -0.86 -5.03 -0.29
N ILE A 32 -0.67 -5.55 0.93
CA ILE A 32 -0.79 -4.75 2.17
C ILE A 32 0.25 -3.62 2.18
N PHE A 33 1.49 -3.91 1.78
CA PHE A 33 2.55 -2.92 1.68
C PHE A 33 2.21 -1.82 0.66
N ALA A 34 1.79 -2.20 -0.55
CA ALA A 34 1.39 -1.26 -1.59
C ALA A 34 0.20 -0.38 -1.14
N PHE A 35 -0.79 -0.98 -0.47
CA PHE A 35 -1.95 -0.25 0.05
C PHE A 35 -1.56 0.75 1.13
N ARG A 36 -0.74 0.36 2.11
CA ARG A 36 -0.26 1.27 3.16
C ARG A 36 0.51 2.44 2.58
N GLN A 37 1.45 2.17 1.69
CA GLN A 37 2.29 3.21 1.07
C GLN A 37 1.45 4.21 0.24
N SER A 38 0.42 3.72 -0.45
CA SER A 38 -0.54 4.60 -1.15
C SER A 38 -1.35 5.45 -0.17
N SER A 39 -1.85 4.85 0.91
CA SER A 39 -2.66 5.55 1.92
C SER A 39 -1.87 6.64 2.67
N GLU A 40 -0.60 6.42 3.00
CA GLU A 40 0.27 7.43 3.62
C GLU A 40 0.44 8.65 2.70
N THR A 41 0.59 8.41 1.39
CA THR A 41 0.71 9.49 0.40
C THR A 41 -0.61 10.26 0.23
N VAL A 42 -1.76 9.58 0.34
CA VAL A 42 -3.09 10.21 0.29
C VAL A 42 -3.37 11.06 1.53
N GLN A 43 -2.94 10.66 2.73
CA GLN A 43 -3.17 11.46 3.95
C GLN A 43 -2.42 12.80 3.93
N GLN A 44 -1.21 12.84 3.36
CA GLN A 44 -0.47 14.09 3.17
C GLN A 44 -1.20 15.09 2.24
N ILE A 45 -2.09 14.61 1.36
CA ILE A 45 -2.94 15.47 0.52
C ILE A 45 -3.95 16.23 1.40
N ASN A 46 -4.55 15.57 2.39
CA ASN A 46 -5.64 16.14 3.19
C ASN A 46 -5.16 17.19 4.21
N GLU A 47 -3.95 17.07 4.73
CA GLU A 47 -3.40 18.04 5.70
C GLU A 47 -3.14 19.43 5.09
N VAL A 48 -2.89 19.51 3.77
CA VAL A 48 -2.68 20.77 3.04
C VAL A 48 -3.96 21.63 2.96
N PHE A 49 -5.15 21.03 3.15
CA PHE A 49 -6.43 21.73 3.03
C PHE A 49 -6.94 22.37 4.33
N ALA A 50 -6.43 21.97 5.50
CA ALA A 50 -6.98 22.40 6.79
C ALA A 50 -6.62 23.86 7.19
N SER A 51 -5.62 24.50 6.57
CA SER A 51 -5.06 25.79 7.02
C SER A 51 -5.75 27.06 6.45
N ASN A 52 -6.82 26.93 5.65
CA ASN A 52 -7.38 28.06 4.90
C ASN A 52 -8.61 28.75 5.53
N ALA A 53 -9.22 28.18 6.56
CA ALA A 53 -10.48 28.72 7.11
C ALA A 53 -10.31 30.05 7.87
N VAL A 54 -9.19 30.23 8.58
CA VAL A 54 -8.97 31.39 9.46
C VAL A 54 -8.85 32.70 8.67
N ILE A 55 -8.10 32.70 7.57
CA ILE A 55 -7.89 33.90 6.74
C ILE A 55 -9.15 34.30 5.98
N MET A 56 -9.96 33.32 5.54
CA MET A 56 -11.22 33.59 4.85
C MET A 56 -12.23 34.29 5.78
N ASN A 57 -12.40 33.77 7.00
CA ASN A 57 -13.27 34.38 8.00
C ASN A 57 -12.83 35.80 8.41
N LEU A 58 -11.52 36.07 8.44
CA LEU A 58 -10.99 37.40 8.76
C LEU A 58 -11.37 38.45 7.72
N GLY A 59 -11.29 38.11 6.41
CA GLY A 59 -11.70 39.01 5.33
C GLY A 59 -13.18 39.38 5.39
N ASP A 60 -14.05 38.39 5.63
CA ASP A 60 -15.49 38.60 5.74
C ASP A 60 -15.86 39.44 6.98
N THR A 61 -15.21 39.17 8.11
CA THR A 61 -15.40 39.93 9.36
C THR A 61 -14.94 41.38 9.20
N LEU A 62 -13.84 41.61 8.49
CA LEU A 62 -13.31 42.94 8.20
C LEU A 62 -14.27 43.74 7.30
N ALA A 63 -14.84 43.10 6.27
CA ALA A 63 -15.84 43.71 5.40
C ALA A 63 -17.12 44.07 6.16
N ALA A 64 -17.58 43.19 7.05
CA ALA A 64 -18.73 43.45 7.89
C ALA A 64 -18.48 44.62 8.85
N ALA A 65 -17.31 44.69 9.49
CA ALA A 65 -16.93 45.83 10.34
C ALA A 65 -16.92 47.16 9.56
N GLN A 66 -16.34 47.18 8.35
CA GLN A 66 -16.30 48.37 7.49
C GLN A 66 -17.72 48.85 7.10
N ALA A 67 -18.62 47.92 6.76
CA ALA A 67 -20.00 48.21 6.42
C ALA A 67 -20.78 48.76 7.65
N SER A 68 -20.69 48.10 8.79
CA SER A 68 -21.35 48.53 10.04
C SER A 68 -20.86 49.91 10.50
N MET A 69 -19.55 50.18 10.38
CA MET A 69 -19.00 51.52 10.64
C MET A 69 -19.62 52.55 9.70
N TYR A 70 -19.64 52.30 8.39
CA TYR A 70 -20.22 53.23 7.41
C TYR A 70 -21.70 53.51 7.70
N ASP A 71 -22.48 52.48 7.99
CA ASP A 71 -23.91 52.59 8.32
C ASP A 71 -24.12 53.41 9.58
N TYR A 72 -23.29 53.21 10.62
CA TYR A 72 -23.33 54.03 11.82
C TYR A 72 -22.98 55.51 11.54
N LEU A 73 -21.89 55.74 10.80
CA LEU A 73 -21.46 57.10 10.44
C LEU A 73 -22.50 57.82 9.57
N SER A 74 -23.30 57.08 8.81
CA SER A 74 -24.39 57.63 7.99
C SER A 74 -25.66 57.89 8.82
N THR A 75 -26.12 56.89 9.57
CA THR A 75 -27.47 56.88 10.18
C THR A 75 -27.51 57.21 11.67
N LYS A 76 -26.39 57.07 12.39
CA LYS A 76 -26.31 57.04 13.86
C LYS A 76 -27.21 55.99 14.54
N GLY A 77 -27.59 54.94 13.83
CA GLY A 77 -28.39 53.85 14.38
C GLY A 77 -27.64 53.03 15.43
N THR A 78 -28.35 52.52 16.43
CA THR A 78 -27.75 51.69 17.50
C THR A 78 -27.32 50.31 16.98
N ALA A 79 -28.11 49.68 16.11
CA ALA A 79 -27.80 48.35 15.59
C ALA A 79 -26.46 48.28 14.82
N PRO A 80 -26.17 49.20 13.86
CA PRO A 80 -24.86 49.23 13.20
C PRO A 80 -23.68 49.45 14.18
N LEU A 81 -23.90 50.17 15.28
CA LEU A 81 -22.87 50.39 16.30
C LEU A 81 -22.59 49.10 17.08
N GLU A 82 -23.63 48.38 17.50
CA GLU A 82 -23.49 47.09 18.19
C GLU A 82 -22.84 46.04 17.29
N ASP A 83 -23.23 45.99 16.02
CA ASP A 83 -22.63 45.10 15.02
C ASP A 83 -21.14 45.41 14.84
N PHE A 84 -20.77 46.69 14.74
CA PHE A 84 -19.36 47.10 14.64
C PHE A 84 -18.52 46.58 15.81
N TYR A 85 -18.95 46.78 17.05
CA TYR A 85 -18.20 46.32 18.22
C TYR A 85 -18.12 44.78 18.30
N ARG A 86 -19.16 44.07 17.84
CA ARG A 86 -19.12 42.61 17.72
C ARG A 86 -18.05 42.17 16.72
N TYR A 87 -17.99 42.79 15.54
CA TYR A 87 -16.98 42.46 14.53
C TYR A 87 -15.57 42.91 14.94
N GLU A 88 -15.45 44.03 15.66
CA GLU A 88 -14.18 44.45 16.25
C GLU A 88 -13.61 43.36 17.18
N GLN A 89 -14.43 42.83 18.10
CA GLN A 89 -13.99 41.78 19.01
C GLN A 89 -13.56 40.53 18.23
N ALA A 90 -14.36 40.09 17.26
CA ALA A 90 -14.04 38.95 16.42
C ALA A 90 -12.73 39.15 15.64
N LEU A 91 -12.49 40.34 15.09
CA LEU A 91 -11.23 40.67 14.41
C LEU A 91 -10.04 40.61 15.35
N ARG A 92 -10.16 41.11 16.59
CA ARG A 92 -9.09 41.02 17.59
C ARG A 92 -8.74 39.56 17.88
N GLU A 93 -9.74 38.72 18.13
CA GLU A 93 -9.55 37.29 18.38
C GLU A 93 -8.90 36.58 17.19
N GLN A 94 -9.42 36.79 15.97
CA GLN A 94 -8.88 36.18 14.74
C GLN A 94 -7.43 36.61 14.46
N THR A 95 -7.07 37.86 14.75
CA THR A 95 -5.70 38.35 14.51
C THR A 95 -4.68 37.86 15.52
N GLU A 96 -5.08 37.33 16.68
CA GLU A 96 -4.15 36.75 17.66
C GLU A 96 -3.53 35.44 17.17
N GLU A 97 -4.24 34.69 16.32
CA GLU A 97 -3.74 33.47 15.69
C GLU A 97 -2.66 33.76 14.61
N LEU A 98 -2.55 35.01 14.16
CA LEU A 98 -1.57 35.41 13.17
C LEU A 98 -0.20 35.70 13.79
N ASN A 99 0.87 35.38 13.04
CA ASN A 99 2.23 35.65 13.47
C ASN A 99 2.45 37.14 13.81
N GLY A 100 2.92 37.43 15.03
CA GLY A 100 3.29 38.78 15.45
C GLY A 100 4.80 39.10 15.35
N ARG A 101 5.65 38.13 15.01
CA ARG A 101 7.11 38.24 15.11
C ARG A 101 7.76 38.58 13.77
N ASN A 102 8.91 39.26 13.83
CA ASN A 102 9.72 39.50 12.64
C ASN A 102 10.51 38.23 12.31
N VAL A 103 10.18 37.58 11.19
CA VAL A 103 10.80 36.32 10.76
C VAL A 103 11.18 36.47 9.29
N GLY A 104 12.27 35.82 8.85
CA GLY A 104 12.71 35.85 7.45
C GLY A 104 11.83 35.07 6.47
N ASN A 105 10.58 34.77 6.82
CA ASN A 105 9.62 34.06 5.98
C ASN A 105 8.55 35.04 5.50
N ASP A 106 8.45 35.18 4.18
CA ASP A 106 7.52 36.08 3.51
C ASP A 106 6.03 35.89 3.90
N LEU A 107 5.57 34.66 4.11
CA LEU A 107 4.18 34.40 4.53
C LEU A 107 3.93 34.87 5.96
N LEU A 108 4.87 34.57 6.85
CA LEU A 108 4.80 35.03 8.25
C LEU A 108 4.89 36.56 8.34
N MET A 109 5.60 37.20 7.41
CA MET A 109 5.62 38.67 7.28
C MET A 109 4.27 39.22 6.79
N LEU A 110 3.58 38.54 5.88
CA LEU A 110 2.23 38.93 5.46
C LEU A 110 1.21 38.79 6.60
N GLU A 111 1.23 37.68 7.35
CA GLU A 111 0.38 37.50 8.55
C GLU A 111 0.61 38.60 9.58
N LYS A 112 1.87 38.94 9.82
CA LYS A 112 2.27 40.03 10.70
C LYS A 112 1.68 41.37 10.22
N ASN A 113 1.83 41.69 8.94
CA ASN A 113 1.30 42.92 8.38
C ASN A 113 -0.23 42.97 8.51
N ILE A 114 -0.94 41.88 8.20
CA ILE A 114 -2.40 41.78 8.37
C ILE A 114 -2.76 42.06 9.83
N ARG A 115 -2.13 41.39 10.80
CA ARG A 115 -2.38 41.60 12.23
C ARG A 115 -2.21 43.06 12.66
N PHE A 116 -1.04 43.66 12.42
CA PHE A 116 -0.75 45.03 12.86
C PHE A 116 -1.61 46.07 12.15
N MET A 117 -1.94 45.85 10.87
CA MET A 117 -2.80 46.75 10.11
C MET A 117 -4.24 46.64 10.55
N THR A 118 -4.75 45.45 10.85
CA THR A 118 -6.09 45.27 11.41
C THR A 118 -6.21 45.97 12.76
N HIS A 119 -5.24 45.85 13.66
CA HIS A 119 -5.25 46.63 14.92
C HIS A 119 -5.24 48.15 14.67
N SER A 120 -4.47 48.62 13.68
CA SER A 120 -4.43 50.04 13.32
C SER A 120 -5.77 50.51 12.73
N TYR A 121 -6.41 49.68 11.90
CA TYR A 121 -7.73 49.91 11.35
C TYR A 121 -8.78 50.04 12.45
N LEU A 122 -8.81 49.08 13.39
CA LEU A 122 -9.77 49.10 14.50
C LEU A 122 -9.68 50.38 15.34
N ARG A 123 -8.46 50.83 15.65
CA ARG A 123 -8.23 52.09 16.38
C ARG A 123 -8.78 53.30 15.60
N VAL A 124 -8.45 53.42 14.31
CA VAL A 124 -8.91 54.55 13.49
C VAL A 124 -10.43 54.51 13.26
N ALA A 125 -11.01 53.32 13.15
CA ALA A 125 -12.45 53.13 13.04
C ALA A 125 -13.18 53.54 14.32
N GLU A 126 -12.61 53.22 15.49
CA GLU A 126 -13.11 53.68 16.78
C GLU A 126 -13.04 55.21 16.90
N ASP A 127 -11.92 55.83 16.51
CA ASP A 127 -11.76 57.29 16.47
C ASP A 127 -12.85 57.95 15.60
N ALA A 128 -13.14 57.40 14.41
CA ALA A 128 -14.21 57.86 13.53
C ALA A 128 -15.58 57.79 14.22
N ILE A 129 -15.88 56.70 14.92
CA ILE A 129 -17.13 56.51 15.67
C ILE A 129 -17.23 57.54 16.80
N GLN A 130 -16.16 57.78 17.56
CA GLN A 130 -16.16 58.78 18.64
C GLN A 130 -16.33 60.21 18.09
N ALA A 131 -15.63 60.57 17.02
CA ALA A 131 -15.78 61.86 16.36
C ALA A 131 -17.23 62.08 15.87
N ARG A 132 -17.87 61.04 15.32
CA ARG A 132 -19.29 61.08 14.91
C ARG A 132 -20.23 61.29 16.10
N ARG A 133 -19.95 60.66 17.25
CA ARG A 133 -20.69 60.87 18.52
C ARG A 133 -20.52 62.30 19.03
N GLY A 134 -19.29 62.81 19.01
CA GLY A 134 -18.92 64.19 19.33
C GLY A 134 -19.42 65.23 18.34
N ARG A 135 -20.08 64.81 17.25
CA ARG A 135 -20.61 65.66 16.16
C ARG A 135 -19.52 66.42 15.40
N ASN A 136 -18.27 65.94 15.44
CA ASN A 136 -17.17 66.50 14.67
C ASN A 136 -17.17 65.93 13.24
N VAL A 137 -17.76 66.66 12.30
CA VAL A 137 -18.01 66.18 10.94
C VAL A 137 -16.74 66.03 10.11
N GLU A 138 -15.79 66.96 10.26
CA GLU A 138 -14.54 66.92 9.50
C GLU A 138 -13.68 65.75 9.94
N GLU A 139 -13.56 65.55 11.26
CA GLU A 139 -12.73 64.51 11.84
C GLU A 139 -13.26 63.10 11.51
N TYR A 140 -14.55 62.80 11.72
CA TYR A 140 -15.04 61.45 11.42
C TYR A 140 -14.92 61.10 9.93
N LYS A 141 -15.04 62.09 9.03
CA LYS A 141 -14.85 61.87 7.59
C LYS A 141 -13.39 61.59 7.25
N ALA A 142 -12.47 62.34 7.84
CA ALA A 142 -11.04 62.12 7.66
C ALA A 142 -10.61 60.75 8.22
N ASP A 143 -11.13 60.36 9.38
CA ASP A 143 -10.84 59.09 10.03
C ASP A 143 -11.42 57.93 9.25
N TYR A 144 -12.65 58.05 8.76
CA TYR A 144 -13.26 57.06 7.87
C TYR A 144 -12.46 56.87 6.58
N ALA A 145 -11.94 57.94 5.99
CA ALA A 145 -11.08 57.84 4.81
C ALA A 145 -9.79 57.06 5.12
N ARG A 146 -9.14 57.33 6.25
CA ARG A 146 -7.95 56.59 6.70
C ARG A 146 -8.26 55.11 7.00
N ALA A 147 -9.38 54.84 7.67
CA ALA A 147 -9.84 53.48 7.93
C ALA A 147 -10.10 52.72 6.61
N SER A 148 -10.70 53.38 5.62
CA SER A 148 -10.96 52.81 4.29
C SER A 148 -9.67 52.49 3.54
N THR A 149 -8.65 53.35 3.63
CA THR A 149 -7.32 53.04 3.07
C THR A 149 -6.67 51.82 3.74
N LEU A 150 -6.76 51.72 5.07
CA LEU A 150 -6.24 50.55 5.79
C LEU A 150 -7.01 49.28 5.41
N PHE A 151 -8.34 49.37 5.28
CA PHE A 151 -9.20 48.29 4.81
C PHE A 151 -8.76 47.74 3.44
N GLU A 152 -8.48 48.62 2.47
CA GLU A 152 -7.98 48.22 1.15
C GLU A 152 -6.62 47.50 1.22
N TYR A 153 -5.68 48.03 1.99
CA TYR A 153 -4.37 47.40 2.16
C TYR A 153 -4.47 46.03 2.84
N ILE A 154 -5.28 45.91 3.89
CA ILE A 154 -5.47 44.63 4.59
C ILE A 154 -6.05 43.60 3.61
N ASN A 155 -7.07 43.95 2.83
CA ASN A 155 -7.64 43.05 1.81
C ASN A 155 -6.62 42.66 0.75
N ASN A 156 -5.76 43.58 0.31
CA ASN A 156 -4.68 43.24 -0.62
C ASN A 156 -3.68 42.25 -0.01
N TYR A 157 -3.33 42.41 1.26
CA TYR A 157 -2.46 41.47 1.96
C TYR A 157 -3.12 40.11 2.17
N ILE A 158 -4.41 40.07 2.54
CA ILE A 158 -5.21 38.83 2.63
C ILE A 158 -5.22 38.10 1.29
N TYR A 159 -5.51 38.83 0.19
CA TYR A 159 -5.48 38.28 -1.16
C TYR A 159 -4.10 37.73 -1.52
N THR A 160 -3.03 38.49 -1.26
CA THR A 160 -1.65 38.07 -1.55
C THR A 160 -1.26 36.85 -0.74
N LEU A 161 -1.60 36.81 0.56
CA LEU A 161 -1.36 35.67 1.43
C LEU A 161 -2.09 34.42 0.92
N ASN A 162 -3.37 34.55 0.57
CA ASN A 162 -4.16 33.48 -0.01
C ASN A 162 -3.59 32.99 -1.34
N SER A 163 -3.22 33.90 -2.24
CA SER A 163 -2.64 33.57 -3.55
C SER A 163 -1.28 32.86 -3.39
N ARG A 164 -0.41 33.34 -2.49
CA ARG A 164 0.88 32.68 -2.23
C ARG A 164 0.72 31.32 -1.57
N ARG A 165 -0.18 31.18 -0.59
CA ARG A 165 -0.52 29.88 0.02
C ARG A 165 -1.10 28.93 -1.02
N PHE A 166 -1.99 29.42 -1.90
CA PHE A 166 -2.54 28.64 -3.00
C PHE A 166 -1.45 28.19 -3.98
N SER A 167 -0.51 29.07 -4.34
CA SER A 167 0.62 28.75 -5.21
C SER A 167 1.53 27.70 -4.57
N GLN A 168 1.91 27.87 -3.29
CA GLN A 168 2.71 26.87 -2.55
C GLN A 168 1.98 25.53 -2.43
N ASN A 169 0.68 25.57 -2.13
CA ASN A 169 -0.15 24.37 -2.07
C ASN A 169 -0.23 23.69 -3.45
N THR A 170 -0.28 24.46 -4.54
CA THR A 170 -0.30 23.95 -5.92
C THR A 170 1.04 23.33 -6.33
N GLU A 171 2.17 23.97 -6.02
CA GLU A 171 3.50 23.41 -6.29
C GLU A 171 3.77 22.13 -5.48
N ASN A 172 3.34 22.13 -4.22
CA ASN A 172 3.37 20.94 -3.37
C ASN A 172 2.45 19.85 -3.95
N TYR A 173 1.26 20.20 -4.44
CA TYR A 173 0.33 19.28 -5.08
C TYR A 173 0.90 18.65 -6.36
N LEU A 174 1.50 19.44 -7.25
CA LEU A 174 2.15 18.94 -8.46
C LEU A 174 3.34 18.03 -8.12
N THR A 175 4.10 18.38 -7.07
CA THR A 175 5.18 17.53 -6.56
C THR A 175 4.63 16.22 -5.98
N LEU A 176 3.51 16.25 -5.26
CA LEU A 176 2.84 15.06 -4.76
C LEU A 176 2.34 14.16 -5.89
N LEU A 177 1.70 14.73 -6.92
CA LEU A 177 1.26 14.00 -8.10
C LEU A 177 2.44 13.35 -8.85
N ARG A 178 3.58 14.04 -8.93
CA ARG A 178 4.81 13.47 -9.49
C ARG A 178 5.34 12.32 -8.63
N ASN A 179 5.30 12.46 -7.30
CA ASN A 179 5.70 11.40 -6.37
C ASN A 179 4.76 10.19 -6.45
N MET A 180 3.46 10.40 -6.67
CA MET A 180 2.48 9.31 -6.89
C MET A 180 2.89 8.41 -8.05
N ARG A 181 3.32 8.98 -9.19
CA ARG A 181 3.80 8.16 -10.34
C ARG A 181 5.11 7.41 -10.04
N VAL A 182 5.91 7.89 -9.09
CA VAL A 182 7.13 7.18 -8.65
C VAL A 182 6.72 6.01 -7.75
N VAL A 183 5.82 6.24 -6.79
CA VAL A 183 5.27 5.22 -5.89
C VAL A 183 4.54 4.12 -6.65
N GLU A 184 3.73 4.48 -7.65
CA GLU A 184 3.04 3.52 -8.52
C GLU A 184 4.04 2.64 -9.28
N ARG A 185 5.08 3.23 -9.89
CA ARG A 185 6.13 2.48 -10.60
C ARG A 185 6.92 1.57 -9.67
N MET A 186 7.25 2.03 -8.47
CA MET A 186 7.92 1.21 -7.45
C MET A 186 7.03 0.04 -6.99
N SER A 187 5.74 0.28 -6.80
CA SER A 187 4.77 -0.75 -6.41
C SER A 187 4.62 -1.81 -7.51
N LEU A 188 4.51 -1.39 -8.78
CA LEU A 188 4.50 -2.31 -9.91
C LEU A 188 5.79 -3.12 -10.02
N MET A 189 6.95 -2.48 -9.87
CA MET A 189 8.24 -3.18 -9.86
C MET A 189 8.33 -4.22 -8.73
N MET A 190 7.87 -3.87 -7.53
CA MET A 190 7.83 -4.79 -6.39
C MET A 190 6.91 -5.99 -6.69
N ILE A 191 5.72 -5.77 -7.25
CA ILE A 191 4.81 -6.85 -7.65
C ILE A 191 5.47 -7.76 -8.68
N ILE A 192 6.14 -7.20 -9.69
CA ILE A 192 6.87 -7.97 -10.71
C ILE A 192 7.96 -8.85 -10.06
N VAL A 193 8.74 -8.31 -9.14
CA VAL A 193 9.80 -9.05 -8.43
C VAL A 193 9.21 -10.18 -7.58
N VAL A 194 8.14 -9.91 -6.83
CA VAL A 194 7.45 -10.93 -6.02
C VAL A 194 6.85 -12.02 -6.91
N CYS A 195 6.23 -11.66 -8.03
CA CYS A 195 5.69 -12.62 -9.00
C CYS A 195 6.79 -13.47 -9.64
N ALA A 196 7.92 -12.88 -10.03
CA ALA A 196 9.05 -13.61 -10.60
C ALA A 196 9.63 -14.61 -9.58
N PHE A 197 9.76 -14.20 -8.32
CA PHE A 197 10.22 -15.06 -7.24
C PHE A 197 9.23 -16.21 -6.96
N ALA A 198 7.94 -15.90 -6.89
CA ALA A 198 6.88 -16.91 -6.74
C ALA A 198 6.87 -17.92 -7.90
N LEU A 199 7.03 -17.45 -9.14
CA LEU A 199 7.12 -18.30 -10.33
C LEU A 199 8.34 -19.23 -10.27
N ALA A 200 9.50 -18.70 -9.87
CA ALA A 200 10.71 -19.50 -9.72
C ALA A 200 10.53 -20.60 -8.65
N LEU A 201 9.95 -20.27 -7.49
CA LEU A 201 9.63 -21.25 -6.44
C LEU A 201 8.67 -22.33 -6.94
N CYS A 202 7.63 -21.96 -7.69
CA CYS A 202 6.71 -22.91 -8.30
C CYS A 202 7.42 -23.85 -9.28
N ILE A 203 8.22 -23.31 -10.21
CA ILE A 203 8.95 -24.13 -11.21
C ILE A 203 9.92 -25.09 -10.52
N MET A 204 10.68 -24.63 -9.52
CA MET A 204 11.60 -25.47 -8.76
C MET A 204 10.87 -26.60 -8.04
N SER A 205 9.72 -26.29 -7.42
CA SER A 205 8.91 -27.26 -6.69
C SER A 205 8.31 -28.30 -7.63
N VAL A 206 7.74 -27.87 -8.75
CA VAL A 206 7.16 -28.76 -9.76
C VAL A 206 8.22 -29.70 -10.34
N ARG A 207 9.41 -29.20 -10.69
CA ARG A 207 10.50 -30.03 -11.20
C ARG A 207 10.98 -31.07 -10.20
N ALA A 208 11.10 -30.70 -8.92
CA ALA A 208 11.52 -31.61 -7.86
C ALA A 208 10.53 -32.78 -7.65
N MET A 209 9.25 -32.55 -7.97
CA MET A 209 8.18 -33.55 -7.80
C MET A 209 7.95 -34.39 -9.05
N ILE A 210 7.73 -33.75 -10.21
CA ILE A 210 7.32 -34.42 -11.45
C ILE A 210 8.47 -35.25 -12.07
N GLY A 211 9.73 -34.82 -11.93
CA GLY A 211 10.88 -35.49 -12.54
C GLY A 211 10.93 -37.01 -12.26
N PRO A 212 10.95 -37.45 -11.00
CA PRO A 212 10.98 -38.88 -10.67
C PRO A 212 9.69 -39.65 -10.98
N LEU A 213 8.53 -38.98 -10.98
CA LEU A 213 7.28 -39.59 -11.48
C LEU A 213 7.38 -39.88 -12.99
N GLY A 214 7.99 -38.99 -13.77
CA GLY A 214 8.27 -39.22 -15.18
C GLY A 214 9.19 -40.42 -15.42
N ALA A 215 10.25 -40.56 -14.62
CA ALA A 215 11.17 -41.70 -14.69
C ALA A 215 10.47 -43.03 -14.35
N LEU A 216 9.62 -43.04 -13.31
CA LEU A 216 8.79 -44.20 -12.95
C LEU A 216 7.80 -44.56 -14.05
N SER A 217 7.16 -43.58 -14.67
CA SER A 217 6.23 -43.80 -15.78
C SER A 217 6.93 -44.45 -16.97
N ALA A 218 8.12 -43.96 -17.34
CA ALA A 218 8.90 -44.53 -18.43
C ALA A 218 9.36 -45.98 -18.12
N ALA A 219 9.77 -46.25 -16.87
CA ALA A 219 10.12 -47.61 -16.45
C ALA A 219 8.91 -48.56 -16.50
N ALA A 220 7.72 -48.10 -16.09
CA ALA A 220 6.49 -48.89 -16.17
C ALA A 220 6.08 -49.21 -17.62
N GLU A 221 6.27 -48.29 -18.55
CA GLU A 221 6.02 -48.50 -19.99
C GLU A 221 6.89 -49.64 -20.56
N ASN A 222 8.19 -49.64 -20.25
CA ASN A 222 9.12 -50.69 -20.69
C ASN A 222 8.73 -52.07 -20.13
N VAL A 223 8.31 -52.11 -18.87
CA VAL A 223 7.84 -53.33 -18.21
C VAL A 223 6.55 -53.85 -18.85
N ALA A 224 5.62 -52.97 -19.19
CA ALA A 224 4.41 -53.33 -19.95
C ALA A 224 4.75 -53.86 -21.35
N GLY A 225 5.85 -53.39 -21.96
CA GLY A 225 6.41 -53.91 -23.21
C GLY A 225 7.12 -55.27 -23.09
N GLY A 226 7.18 -55.86 -21.88
CA GLY A 226 7.81 -57.16 -21.61
C GLY A 226 9.28 -57.08 -21.24
N ASP A 227 9.86 -55.88 -21.12
CA ASP A 227 11.22 -55.71 -20.62
C ASP A 227 11.23 -55.58 -19.09
N PHE A 228 11.49 -56.70 -18.40
CA PHE A 228 11.62 -56.74 -16.95
C PHE A 228 13.05 -56.45 -16.46
N SER A 229 14.01 -56.19 -17.35
CA SER A 229 15.41 -55.94 -17.00
C SER A 229 15.70 -54.48 -16.59
N VAL A 230 14.70 -53.60 -16.70
CA VAL A 230 14.78 -52.18 -16.33
C VAL A 230 15.24 -52.00 -14.88
N ASP A 231 16.33 -51.27 -14.69
CA ASP A 231 16.84 -50.96 -13.35
C ASP A 231 16.16 -49.70 -12.80
N VAL A 232 15.39 -49.87 -11.72
CA VAL A 232 14.81 -48.76 -10.96
C VAL A 232 15.51 -48.74 -9.61
N PRO A 233 16.40 -47.78 -9.34
CA PRO A 233 17.16 -47.76 -8.10
C PRO A 233 16.23 -47.52 -6.88
N GLU A 234 16.59 -48.10 -5.74
CA GLU A 234 15.86 -47.90 -4.50
C GLU A 234 15.93 -46.41 -4.10
N SER A 235 14.76 -45.83 -3.86
CA SER A 235 14.62 -44.41 -3.55
C SER A 235 14.89 -44.15 -2.07
N GLN A 236 15.81 -43.22 -1.81
CA GLN A 236 16.03 -42.67 -0.47
C GLN A 236 14.99 -41.62 -0.07
N ARG A 237 14.04 -41.28 -0.96
CA ARG A 237 12.98 -40.33 -0.62
C ARG A 237 12.05 -40.94 0.42
N GLN A 238 11.67 -40.12 1.41
CA GLN A 238 10.72 -40.49 2.46
C GLN A 238 9.29 -40.00 2.17
N ASP A 239 9.08 -39.46 0.96
CA ASP A 239 7.80 -38.95 0.48
C ASP A 239 7.00 -40.03 -0.27
N GLU A 240 5.76 -39.72 -0.65
CA GLU A 240 4.88 -40.65 -1.36
C GLU A 240 5.51 -41.16 -2.66
N VAL A 241 6.30 -40.32 -3.34
CA VAL A 241 7.06 -40.74 -4.52
C VAL A 241 8.09 -41.80 -4.15
N GLY A 242 8.82 -41.63 -3.05
CA GLY A 242 9.75 -42.64 -2.54
C GLY A 242 9.08 -43.96 -2.17
N VAL A 243 7.92 -43.90 -1.51
CA VAL A 243 7.12 -45.10 -1.17
C VAL A 243 6.71 -45.86 -2.43
N VAL A 244 6.18 -45.15 -3.44
CA VAL A 244 5.77 -45.75 -4.72
C VAL A 244 6.98 -46.31 -5.48
N THR A 245 8.11 -45.59 -5.48
CA THR A 245 9.35 -46.06 -6.14
C THR A 245 9.83 -47.38 -5.54
N ASN A 246 9.85 -47.48 -4.20
CA ASN A 246 10.32 -48.67 -3.51
C ASN A 246 9.34 -49.84 -3.65
N ALA A 247 8.03 -49.57 -3.71
CA ALA A 247 7.03 -50.59 -4.02
C ALA A 247 7.20 -51.14 -5.45
N PHE A 248 7.43 -50.26 -6.43
CA PHE A 248 7.68 -50.64 -7.82
C PHE A 248 8.97 -51.47 -7.96
N HIS A 249 10.05 -51.08 -7.28
CA HIS A 249 11.29 -51.85 -7.22
C HIS A 249 11.07 -53.28 -6.69
N LYS A 250 10.33 -53.43 -5.57
CA LYS A 250 10.00 -54.74 -5.01
C LYS A 250 9.13 -55.57 -5.96
N MET A 251 8.19 -54.94 -6.66
CA MET A 251 7.36 -55.60 -7.67
C MET A 251 8.23 -56.17 -8.79
N LEU A 252 9.17 -55.39 -9.33
CA LEU A 252 10.12 -55.86 -10.35
C LEU A 252 10.97 -57.04 -9.86
N ALA A 253 11.51 -56.95 -8.64
CA ALA A 253 12.29 -58.04 -8.06
C ALA A 253 11.44 -59.32 -7.94
N SER A 254 10.17 -59.21 -7.53
CA SER A 254 9.28 -60.36 -7.43
C SER A 254 8.93 -60.97 -8.79
N ILE A 255 8.72 -60.16 -9.83
CA ILE A 255 8.45 -60.63 -11.20
C ILE A 255 9.68 -61.38 -11.74
N ARG A 256 10.89 -60.86 -11.56
CA ARG A 256 12.13 -61.52 -11.98
C ARG A 256 12.30 -62.89 -11.32
N ALA A 257 12.14 -62.94 -9.99
CA ALA A 257 12.22 -64.20 -9.23
C ALA A 257 11.14 -65.21 -9.67
N TYR A 258 9.94 -64.73 -10.00
CA TYR A 258 8.88 -65.58 -10.52
C TYR A 258 9.22 -66.17 -11.89
N ILE A 259 9.74 -65.36 -12.82
CA ILE A 259 10.19 -65.82 -14.16
C ILE A 259 11.33 -66.83 -14.03
N GLU A 260 12.32 -66.58 -13.16
CA GLU A 260 13.43 -67.51 -12.91
C GLU A 260 12.94 -68.84 -12.35
N SER A 261 12.05 -68.82 -11.36
CA SER A 261 11.51 -70.06 -10.78
C SER A 261 10.64 -70.85 -11.76
N GLN A 262 9.92 -70.16 -12.65
CA GLN A 262 9.18 -70.80 -13.73
C GLN A 262 10.10 -71.45 -14.77
N ARG A 263 11.19 -70.77 -15.19
CA ARG A 263 12.19 -71.34 -16.10
C ARG A 263 12.86 -72.58 -15.50
N ALA A 264 13.29 -72.52 -14.24
CA ALA A 264 13.90 -73.65 -13.55
C ALA A 264 12.94 -74.86 -13.45
N SER A 265 11.64 -74.61 -13.26
CA SER A 265 10.63 -75.67 -13.22
C SER A 265 10.44 -76.33 -14.59
N LEU A 266 10.41 -75.55 -15.67
CA LEU A 266 10.31 -76.05 -17.04
C LEU A 266 11.55 -76.84 -17.49
N GLU A 267 12.75 -76.37 -17.14
CA GLU A 267 14.00 -77.10 -17.40
C GLU A 267 14.02 -78.44 -16.67
N LYS A 268 13.57 -78.47 -15.42
CA LYS A 268 13.46 -79.71 -14.65
C LYS A 268 12.44 -80.68 -15.26
N GLU A 269 11.30 -80.18 -15.73
CA GLU A 269 10.29 -81.00 -16.42
C GLU A 269 10.82 -81.56 -17.74
N ALA A 270 11.51 -80.74 -18.55
CA ALA A 270 12.16 -81.19 -19.78
C ALA A 270 13.22 -82.27 -19.52
N GLN A 271 14.04 -82.10 -18.48
CA GLN A 271 15.04 -83.09 -18.07
C GLN A 271 14.41 -84.42 -17.63
N MET A 272 13.29 -84.37 -16.88
CA MET A 272 12.56 -85.59 -16.50
C MET A 272 11.99 -86.31 -17.71
N LYS A 273 11.45 -85.56 -18.68
CA LYS A 273 10.90 -86.11 -19.92
C LYS A 273 11.98 -86.74 -20.81
N GLU A 274 13.15 -86.11 -20.90
CA GLU A 274 14.32 -86.66 -21.60
C GLU A 274 14.84 -87.94 -20.93
N ASN A 275 14.89 -87.95 -19.59
CA ASN A 275 15.24 -89.15 -18.83
C ASN A 275 14.25 -90.29 -19.06
N GLU A 276 12.94 -90.02 -19.06
CA GLU A 276 11.90 -91.03 -19.37
C GLU A 276 12.04 -91.59 -20.79
N LEU A 277 12.23 -90.73 -21.79
CA LEU A 277 12.44 -91.15 -23.19
C LEU A 277 13.72 -91.97 -23.38
N SER A 278 14.80 -91.64 -22.66
CA SER A 278 16.03 -92.43 -22.68
C SER A 278 15.85 -93.82 -22.06
N MET A 279 15.06 -93.93 -20.98
CA MET A 279 14.73 -95.21 -20.36
C MET A 279 13.86 -96.07 -21.29
N GLU A 280 12.89 -95.49 -22.00
CA GLU A 280 12.10 -96.22 -23.01
C GLU A 280 12.91 -96.66 -24.23
N ALA A 281 13.89 -95.85 -24.67
CA ALA A 281 14.78 -96.21 -25.78
C ALA A 281 15.76 -97.35 -25.43
N HIS A 282 16.12 -97.53 -24.15
CA HIS A 282 16.93 -98.65 -23.67
C HIS A 282 16.14 -99.95 -23.45
N LEU A 283 14.82 -99.92 -23.54
CA LEU A 283 13.91 -101.07 -23.32
C LEU A 283 13.34 -101.69 -24.62
N LYS A 284 13.73 -101.20 -25.80
CA LYS A 284 13.46 -101.79 -27.12
C LYS A 284 14.71 -102.46 -27.70
#